data_AF-A0A3C1N4R8-F1
#
_entry.id   AF-A0A3C1N4R8-F1
#
_cell.length_a   1.000
_cell.length_b   1.000
_cell.length_c   1.000
_cell.angle_alpha   90.00
_cell.angle_beta   90.00
_cell.angle_gamma   90.00
#
_symmetry.space_group_name_H-M   'P 1'
#
loop_
_entity.id
_entity.type
_entity.pdbx_description
1 polymer ?
#
loop_
_entity_poly.entity_id
_entity_poly.type
_entity_poly.pdbx_seq_one_letter_code
_entity_poly.pdbx_strand_id
1 'polypeptide(L)'
;DVITTGWCVAITRRKGNCLGCHMAMVNPWPEGFPPGGNVGPPLVAMKSRFESKEALRAHIYDPTVRNPNTSMPPFGKHRLLSDKQIDQIVEWLWTI
;
A
#
# COMPACT_ATOMS: atom_id res chain seq x y z
N ASP A 1 15.62 -1.38 -7.54
CA ASP A 1 15.74 -0.23 -6.61
C ASP A 1 14.64 -0.31 -5.54
N VAL A 2 14.57 0.65 -4.61
CA VAL A 2 13.62 0.64 -3.48
C VAL A 2 12.16 0.77 -3.93
N ILE A 3 11.88 1.57 -4.97
CA ILE A 3 10.53 1.80 -5.50
C ILE A 3 10.00 0.52 -6.14
N THR A 4 10.82 -0.11 -7.00
CA THR A 4 10.47 -1.40 -7.60
C THR A 4 10.23 -2.48 -6.54
N THR A 5 11.04 -2.50 -5.48
CA THR A 5 10.86 -3.46 -4.38
C THR A 5 9.56 -3.19 -3.63
N GLY A 6 9.24 -1.92 -3.36
CA GLY A 6 8.00 -1.49 -2.72
C GLY A 6 6.75 -1.93 -3.49
N TRP A 7 6.73 -1.68 -4.79
CA TRP A 7 5.69 -2.17 -5.70
C TRP A 7 5.56 -3.70 -5.60
N CYS A 8 6.65 -4.45 -5.75
CA CYS A 8 6.66 -5.91 -5.66
C CYS A 8 6.08 -6.42 -4.32
N VAL A 9 6.44 -5.79 -3.19
CA VAL A 9 5.88 -6.15 -1.88
C VAL A 9 4.38 -5.84 -1.83
N ALA A 10 3.94 -4.68 -2.32
CA ALA A 10 2.54 -4.26 -2.35
C ALA A 10 1.67 -5.24 -3.16
N ILE A 11 2.11 -5.67 -4.34
CA ILE A 11 1.29 -6.48 -5.26
C ILE A 11 1.33 -7.99 -4.98
N THR A 12 2.34 -8.47 -4.22
CA THR A 12 2.49 -9.91 -3.99
C THR A 12 1.37 -10.43 -3.08
N ARG A 13 0.61 -11.41 -3.56
CA ARG A 13 -0.55 -12.01 -2.84
C ARG A 13 -0.24 -12.52 -1.43
N ARG A 14 0.96 -13.07 -1.23
CA ARG A 14 1.45 -13.57 0.08
C ARG A 14 2.13 -12.48 0.94
N LYS A 15 2.07 -11.21 0.51
CA LYS A 15 2.63 -10.05 1.21
C LYS A 15 1.55 -8.98 1.34
N GLY A 16 1.70 -7.82 0.70
CA GLY A 16 0.76 -6.71 0.82
C GLY A 16 -0.61 -6.99 0.18
N ASN A 17 -0.62 -7.71 -0.95
CA ASN A 17 -1.83 -7.97 -1.75
C ASN A 17 -2.72 -6.72 -1.95
N CYS A 18 -2.13 -5.53 -2.04
CA CYS A 18 -2.83 -4.25 -2.00
C CYS A 18 -3.83 -4.13 -3.17
N LEU A 19 -3.45 -4.67 -4.33
CA LEU A 19 -4.30 -4.68 -5.53
C LEU A 19 -5.57 -5.52 -5.38
N GLY A 20 -5.65 -6.41 -4.39
CA GLY A 20 -6.88 -7.15 -4.10
C GLY A 20 -8.03 -6.23 -3.64
N CYS A 21 -7.71 -5.06 -3.07
CA CYS A 21 -8.71 -4.09 -2.59
C CYS A 21 -8.64 -2.74 -3.31
N HIS A 22 -7.46 -2.35 -3.82
CA HIS A 22 -7.22 -1.03 -4.37
C HIS A 22 -6.75 -1.07 -5.82
N MET A 23 -7.20 -0.13 -6.64
CA MET A 23 -6.53 0.20 -7.89
C MET A 23 -5.30 1.07 -7.60
N ALA A 24 -4.18 0.82 -8.26
CA ALA A 24 -2.99 1.68 -8.18
C ALA A 24 -2.79 2.45 -9.49
N MET A 25 -2.45 3.73 -9.40
CA MET A 25 -2.12 4.54 -10.57
C MET A 25 -0.65 4.34 -10.96
N VAL A 26 -0.39 3.29 -11.74
CA VAL A 26 0.91 3.03 -12.37
C VAL A 26 0.77 3.09 -13.90
N ASN A 27 1.71 3.77 -14.55
CA ASN A 27 1.73 3.95 -16.00
C ASN A 27 3.16 3.70 -16.54
N PRO A 28 3.37 2.76 -17.47
CA PRO A 28 2.37 1.83 -18.00
C PRO A 28 1.89 0.82 -16.96
N TRP A 29 0.63 0.39 -17.07
CA TRP A 29 0.14 -0.76 -16.32
C TRP A 29 0.85 -2.02 -16.83
N PRO A 30 1.36 -2.91 -15.96
CA PRO A 30 2.05 -4.10 -16.41
C PRO A 30 1.16 -4.99 -17.30
N GLU A 31 1.69 -5.41 -18.44
CA GLU A 31 0.97 -6.28 -19.35
C GLU A 31 0.58 -7.61 -18.66
N GLY A 32 -0.65 -8.07 -18.89
CA GLY A 32 -1.17 -9.30 -18.30
C GLY A 32 -1.53 -9.22 -16.81
N PHE A 33 -1.31 -8.08 -16.13
CA PHE A 33 -1.78 -7.90 -14.76
C PHE A 33 -3.28 -7.59 -14.73
N PRO A 34 -4.07 -8.24 -13.85
CA PRO A 34 -5.49 -7.92 -13.69
C PRO A 34 -5.66 -6.52 -13.09
N PRO A 35 -6.76 -5.80 -13.38
CA PRO A 35 -7.04 -4.53 -12.73
C PRO A 35 -7.12 -4.69 -11.21
N GLY A 36 -6.69 -3.67 -10.47
CA GLY A 36 -6.86 -3.64 -9.01
C GLY A 36 -8.33 -3.51 -8.59
N GLY A 37 -8.61 -3.85 -7.33
CA GLY A 37 -9.95 -3.80 -6.75
C GLY A 37 -10.47 -2.39 -6.44
N ASN A 38 -11.70 -2.31 -5.96
CA ASN A 38 -12.41 -1.07 -5.62
C ASN A 38 -13.05 -1.09 -4.22
N VAL A 39 -12.66 -2.04 -3.36
CA VAL A 39 -13.11 -2.10 -1.96
C VAL A 39 -12.52 -0.93 -1.16
N GLY A 40 -11.23 -0.64 -1.40
CA GLY A 40 -10.56 0.52 -0.88
C GLY A 40 -10.45 1.64 -1.92
N PRO A 41 -10.19 2.88 -1.50
CA PRO A 41 -10.00 4.00 -2.42
C PRO A 41 -8.76 3.78 -3.31
N PRO A 42 -8.73 4.29 -4.55
CA PRO A 42 -7.58 4.13 -5.43
C PRO A 42 -6.31 4.73 -4.80
N LEU A 43 -5.15 4.13 -5.08
CA LEU A 43 -3.83 4.59 -4.67
C LEU A 43 -3.32 5.57 -5.72
N VAL A 44 -3.64 6.84 -5.51
CA VAL A 44 -3.33 7.96 -6.39
C VAL A 44 -3.10 9.22 -5.55
N ALA A 45 -2.19 10.07 -6.01
CA ALA A 45 -1.87 11.36 -5.40
C ALA A 45 -1.58 11.22 -3.90
N MET A 46 -0.81 10.19 -3.52
CA MET A 46 -0.64 9.79 -2.13
C MET A 46 0.01 10.89 -1.29
N LYS A 47 0.91 11.68 -1.89
CA LYS A 47 1.49 12.88 -1.25
C LYS A 47 0.45 13.91 -0.82
N SER A 48 -0.66 14.02 -1.55
CA SER A 48 -1.75 14.96 -1.24
C SER A 48 -2.72 14.41 -0.20
N ARG A 49 -2.68 13.11 0.08
CA ARG A 49 -3.61 12.41 0.99
C ARG A 49 -3.06 12.22 2.40
N PHE A 50 -1.75 12.40 2.58
CA PHE A 50 -1.05 12.23 3.83
C PHE A 50 -0.08 13.39 4.04
N GLU A 51 0.01 13.88 5.28
CA GLU A 51 0.85 15.01 5.65
C GLU A 51 2.36 14.68 5.55
N SER A 52 2.71 13.41 5.72
CA SER A 52 4.10 12.93 5.63
C SER A 52 4.18 11.43 5.30
N LYS A 53 5.39 10.95 4.99
CA LYS A 53 5.66 9.52 4.83
C LYS A 53 5.40 8.75 6.11
N GLU A 54 5.68 9.34 7.27
CA GLU A 54 5.46 8.73 8.57
C GLU A 54 3.97 8.56 8.86
N ALA A 55 3.13 9.53 8.47
CA ALA A 55 1.68 9.43 8.56
C ALA A 55 1.13 8.30 7.66
N LEU A 56 1.64 8.19 6.43
CA LEU A 56 1.29 7.09 5.52
C LEU A 56 1.77 5.74 6.08
N ARG A 57 3.00 5.68 6.61
CA ARG A 57 3.56 4.48 7.24
C ARG A 57 2.71 4.03 8.43
N ALA A 58 2.33 4.96 9.31
CA ALA A 58 1.48 4.67 10.46
C ALA A 58 0.11 4.10 10.03
N HIS A 59 -0.47 4.64 8.96
CA HIS A 59 -1.72 4.12 8.40
C HIS A 59 -1.57 2.69 7.86
N ILE A 60 -0.48 2.37 7.16
CA ILE A 60 -0.22 0.99 6.68
C ILE A 60 0.09 0.05 7.85
N TYR A 61 0.77 0.55 8.88
CA TYR A 61 1.15 -0.22 10.05
C TYR A 61 -0.07 -0.66 10.86
N ASP A 62 -0.97 0.28 11.16
CA ASP A 62 -2.26 0.02 11.81
C ASP A 62 -3.34 1.02 11.36
N PRO A 63 -4.16 0.68 10.33
CA PRO A 63 -5.24 1.53 9.89
C PRO A 63 -6.42 1.56 10.89
N THR A 64 -6.46 0.62 11.85
CA THR A 64 -7.54 0.56 12.87
C THR A 64 -7.49 1.72 13.85
N VAL A 65 -6.33 2.38 14.00
CA VAL A 65 -6.19 3.61 14.80
C VAL A 65 -7.09 4.73 14.27
N ARG A 66 -7.23 4.85 12.94
CA ARG A 66 -8.08 5.87 12.31
C ARG A 66 -9.51 5.39 12.12
N ASN A 67 -9.69 4.11 11.78
CA ASN A 67 -11.00 3.50 11.60
C ASN A 67 -11.00 2.06 12.15
N PRO A 68 -11.50 1.82 13.37
CA PRO A 68 -11.54 0.50 13.99
C PRO A 68 -12.32 -0.56 13.18
N ASN A 69 -13.23 -0.13 12.29
CA ASN A 69 -14.07 -1.00 11.46
C ASN A 69 -13.51 -1.20 10.04
N THR A 70 -12.29 -0.74 9.76
CA THR A 70 -11.67 -0.91 8.43
C THR A 70 -11.44 -2.38 8.10
N SER A 71 -11.65 -2.75 6.84
CA SER A 71 -11.23 -4.06 6.32
C SER A 71 -9.76 -4.10 5.92
N MET A 72 -9.07 -2.95 5.90
CA MET A 72 -7.64 -2.90 5.58
C MET A 72 -6.84 -3.63 6.67
N PRO A 73 -6.02 -4.64 6.33
CA PRO A 73 -5.25 -5.37 7.32
C PRO A 73 -4.23 -4.47 8.05
N PRO A 74 -4.05 -4.62 9.38
CA PRO A 74 -3.01 -3.90 10.11
C PRO A 74 -1.65 -4.59 9.93
N PHE A 75 -0.99 -4.30 8.81
CA PHE A 75 0.18 -5.04 8.32
C PHE A 75 1.34 -5.08 9.31
N GLY A 76 1.58 -3.99 10.05
CA GLY A 76 2.64 -3.91 11.04
C GLY A 76 2.25 -4.53 12.39
N LYS A 77 1.09 -4.14 12.92
CA LYS A 77 0.60 -4.61 14.23
C LYS A 77 0.50 -6.13 14.34
N HIS A 78 0.02 -6.78 13.28
CA HIS A 78 -0.08 -8.24 13.22
C HIS A 78 1.13 -8.90 12.55
N ARG A 79 2.19 -8.14 12.26
CA ARG A 79 3.46 -8.60 11.67
C ARG A 79 3.24 -9.37 10.35
N LEU A 80 2.26 -8.95 9.56
CA LEU A 80 2.00 -9.50 8.22
C LEU A 80 3.13 -9.12 7.25
N LEU A 81 3.77 -7.97 7.49
CA LEU A 81 4.96 -7.49 6.80
C LEU A 81 6.02 -7.08 7.83
N SER A 82 7.29 -7.14 7.45
CA SER A 82 8.38 -6.56 8.24
C SER A 82 8.38 -5.03 8.14
N ASP A 83 8.98 -4.35 9.12
CA ASP A 83 9.13 -2.88 9.08
C ASP A 83 9.77 -2.42 7.78
N LYS A 84 10.84 -3.10 7.34
CA LYS A 84 11.52 -2.82 6.07
C LYS A 84 10.58 -2.93 4.86
N GLN A 85 9.69 -3.92 4.85
CA GLN A 85 8.72 -4.10 3.77
C GLN A 85 7.67 -2.99 3.76
N ILE A 86 7.22 -2.54 4.93
CA ILE A 86 6.31 -1.41 5.07
C ILE A 86 6.99 -0.14 4.57
N ASP A 87 8.25 0.11 4.97
CA ASP A 87 9.03 1.27 4.51
C ASP A 87 9.17 1.29 2.99
N GLN A 88 9.43 0.13 2.38
CA GLN A 88 9.50 0.01 0.91
C GLN A 88 8.17 0.33 0.23
N ILE A 89 7.04 -0.14 0.77
CA ILE A 89 5.71 0.21 0.25
C ILE A 89 5.48 1.71 0.35
N VAL A 90 5.84 2.34 1.48
CA VAL A 90 5.71 3.78 1.68
C VAL A 90 6.50 4.55 0.64
N GLU A 91 7.74 4.15 0.36
CA GLU A 91 8.56 4.79 -0.66
C GLU A 91 7.91 4.72 -2.03
N TRP A 92 7.37 3.56 -2.42
CA TRP A 92 6.65 3.43 -3.69
C TRP A 92 5.36 4.25 -3.72
N LEU A 93 4.50 4.14 -2.70
CA LEU A 93 3.27 4.91 -2.63
C LEU A 93 3.53 6.41 -2.67
N TRP A 94 4.64 6.87 -2.10
CA TRP A 94 5.02 8.29 -2.15
C TRP A 94 5.37 8.77 -3.56
N THR A 95 5.55 7.87 -4.54
CA THR A 95 5.79 8.25 -5.94
C THR A 95 4.53 8.39 -6.78
N ILE A 96 3.36 7.93 -6.30
CA ILE A 96 2.10 7.87 -7.05
C ILE A 96 1.00 8.79 -6.50
#